data_AF-A0A951RV29-F1
#
_entry.id   AF-A0A951RV29-F1
#
_cell.length_a   1.000
_cell.length_b   1.000
_cell.length_c   1.000
_cell.angle_alpha   90.00
_cell.angle_beta   90.00
_cell.angle_gamma   90.00
#
_symmetry.space_group_name_H-M   'P 1'
#
loop_
_entity.id
_entity.type
_entity.pdbx_description
1 polymer ?
#
loop_
_entity_poly.entity_id
_entity_poly.type
_entity_poly.pdbx_seq_one_letter_code
_entity_poly.pdbx_strand_id
1 'polypeptide(L)' 'QAGMKVPAVLEINNVFGGTKLVVPSDWNVKNEVTAIFGGIDDKRKYLANIVPDPEKSLLIKGSCLFGGIDIVSY' A
#
# COMPACT_ATOMS: atom_id res chain seq x y z
N GLN A 1 -10.37 17.71 6.85
CA GLN A 1 -10.05 16.32 6.46
C GLN A 1 -9.27 16.37 5.15
N ALA A 2 -7.95 16.13 5.18
CA ALA A 2 -7.16 16.09 3.95
C ALA A 2 -7.36 14.70 3.31
N GLY A 3 -8.33 14.61 2.39
CA GLY A 3 -8.52 13.41 1.59
C GLY A 3 -7.39 13.28 0.57
N MET A 4 -6.87 12.06 0.39
CA MET A 4 -6.01 11.77 -0.76
C MET A 4 -6.79 12.06 -2.05
N LYS A 5 -6.18 12.80 -2.99
CA LYS A 5 -6.80 13.07 -4.29
C LYS A 5 -6.71 11.83 -5.17
N VAL A 6 -7.79 11.51 -5.85
CA VAL A 6 -7.89 10.40 -6.80
C VAL A 6 -7.41 10.85 -8.18
N PRO A 7 -6.66 10.02 -8.93
CA PRO A 7 -5.99 8.79 -8.50
C PRO A 7 -4.74 9.09 -7.67
N ALA A 8 -4.49 8.31 -6.62
CA ALA A 8 -3.31 8.47 -5.77
C ALA A 8 -2.21 7.47 -6.20
N VAL A 9 -0.98 7.96 -6.36
CA VAL A 9 0.19 7.13 -6.65
C VAL A 9 1.25 7.38 -5.58
N LEU A 10 1.75 6.30 -4.99
CA LEU A 10 2.81 6.31 -4.00
C LEU A 10 4.00 5.52 -4.54
N GLU A 11 5.15 6.18 -4.63
CA GLU A 11 6.40 5.55 -5.03
C GLU A 11 7.28 5.31 -3.80
N ILE A 12 7.66 4.05 -3.56
CA ILE A 12 8.48 3.64 -2.41
C ILE A 12 9.72 2.92 -2.93
N ASN A 13 10.89 3.49 -2.66
CA ASN A 13 12.17 2.87 -2.92
C ASN A 13 12.91 2.68 -1.59
N ASN A 14 12.95 1.44 -1.10
CA ASN A 14 13.63 1.07 0.14
C ASN A 14 14.81 0.17 -0.18
N VAL A 15 16.03 0.62 0.11
CA VAL A 15 17.23 -0.19 -0.15
C VAL A 15 17.58 -1.05 1.06
N PHE A 16 17.41 -0.53 2.28
CA PHE A 16 17.66 -1.25 3.54
C PHE A 16 16.64 -0.80 4.60
N GLY A 17 16.01 -1.75 5.29
CA GLY A 17 15.11 -1.48 6.42
C GLY A 17 13.66 -1.89 6.15
N GLY A 18 12.71 -1.38 6.94
CA GLY A 18 11.30 -1.72 6.82
C GLY A 18 10.39 -0.50 6.69
N THR A 19 9.40 -0.56 5.80
CA THR A 19 8.38 0.48 5.64
C THR A 19 7.03 -0.04 6.12
N LYS A 20 6.41 0.61 7.10
CA LYS A 20 5.01 0.35 7.47
C LYS A 20 4.11 1.41 6.83
N LEU A 21 3.23 0.96 5.94
CA LEU A 21 2.25 1.81 5.27
C LEU A 21 0.87 1.62 5.92
N VAL A 22 0.28 2.72 6.38
CA VAL A 22 -1.09 2.73 6.93
C VAL A 22 -2.02 3.31 5.88
N VAL A 23 -2.95 2.51 5.37
CA VAL A 23 -3.91 2.92 4.33
C VAL A 23 -5.33 2.77 4.87
N PRO A 24 -6.25 3.71 4.62
CA PRO A 24 -7.65 3.52 4.98
C PRO A 24 -8.24 2.22 4.41
N SER A 25 -9.10 1.55 5.18
CA SER A 25 -9.72 0.28 4.77
C SER A 25 -10.67 0.39 3.57
N ASP A 26 -11.15 1.60 3.25
CA ASP A 26 -12.05 1.87 2.12
C ASP A 26 -11.32 2.11 0.79
N TRP A 27 -9.98 2.06 0.76
CA TRP A 27 -9.17 2.25 -0.44
C TRP A 27 -8.79 0.94 -1.12
N ASN A 28 -8.91 0.93 -2.44
CA ASN A 28 -8.38 -0.13 -3.28
C ASN A 28 -6.87 0.08 -3.48
N VAL A 29 -6.05 -0.81 -2.94
CA VAL A 29 -4.59 -0.71 -3.04
C VAL A 29 -4.10 -1.68 -4.10
N LYS A 30 -3.42 -1.16 -5.12
CA LYS A 30 -2.71 -1.96 -6.12
C LYS A 30 -1.21 -1.91 -5.81
N ASN A 31 -0.60 -3.08 -5.61
CA ASN A 31 0.81 -3.20 -5.32
C ASN A 31 1.59 -3.61 -6.58
N GLU A 32 2.50 -2.74 -7.02
CA GLU A 32 3.45 -2.94 -8.12
C GLU A 32 4.90 -2.74 -7.63
N VAL A 33 5.16 -2.97 -6.34
CA VAL A 33 6.51 -2.89 -5.78
C VAL A 33 7.27 -4.18 -6.06
N THR A 34 8.49 -4.05 -6.56
CA THR A 34 9.41 -5.19 -6.74
C THR A 34 10.24 -5.39 -5.48
N ALA A 35 10.09 -6.55 -4.83
CA ALA A 35 10.92 -6.94 -3.69
C ALA A 35 12.05 -7.88 -4.12
N ILE A 36 13.29 -7.51 -3.80
CA ILE A 36 14.53 -8.27 -3.96
C ILE A 36 15.08 -8.45 -2.54
N PHE A 37 15.51 -9.66 -2.14
CA PHE A 37 15.96 -9.98 -0.77
C PHE A 37 15.09 -9.38 0.37
N GLY A 38 13.78 -9.47 0.22
CA GLY A 38 12.80 -8.85 1.10
C GLY A 38 11.38 -9.37 0.85
N GLY A 39 10.39 -8.80 1.55
CA GLY A 39 8.99 -9.21 1.44
C GLY A 39 8.01 -8.04 1.52
N ILE A 40 6.84 -8.21 0.92
CA ILE A 40 5.72 -7.26 1.06
C ILE A 40 4.56 -8.04 1.67
N ASP A 41 4.06 -7.56 2.80
CA ASP A 41 3.00 -8.20 3.59
C ASP A 41 1.80 -7.26 3.66
N ASP A 42 0.70 -7.65 3.03
CA ASP A 42 -0.56 -6.91 3.09
C ASP A 42 -1.47 -7.50 4.16
N LYS A 43 -1.46 -6.88 5.35
CA LYS A 43 -2.26 -7.22 6.53
C LYS A 43 -3.51 -6.35 6.65
N ARG A 44 -3.95 -5.69 5.58
CA ARG A 44 -5.17 -4.88 5.62
C ARG A 44 -6.37 -5.76 5.94
N LYS A 45 -7.21 -5.28 6.87
CA LYS A 45 -8.50 -5.90 7.16
C LYS A 45 -9.48 -5.45 6.09
N TYR A 46 -9.70 -6.29 5.09
CA TYR A 46 -10.80 -6.08 4.15
C TYR A 46 -12.12 -6.14 4.92
N LEU A 47 -12.83 -5.02 4.96
CA LEU A 47 -14.18 -4.99 5.52
C LEU A 47 -15.09 -5.73 4.54
N ALA A 48 -15.52 -6.94 4.91
CA ALA A 48 -16.31 -7.85 4.05
C ALA A 48 -17.61 -7.25 3.48
N ASN A 49 -18.07 -6.12 4.02
CA ASN A 49 -19.31 -5.43 3.64
C ASN A 49 -19.09 -4.07 2.95
N ILE A 50 -17.86 -3.70 2.56
CA ILE A 50 -17.62 -2.47 1.81
C ILE A 50 -17.37 -2.83 0.35
N VAL A 51 -18.27 -2.37 -0.53
CA VAL A 51 -18.01 -2.35 -1.97
C VAL A 51 -16.88 -1.33 -2.19
N PRO A 52 -15.70 -1.75 -2.70
CA PRO A 52 -14.61 -0.82 -2.95
C PRO A 52 -15.07 0.24 -3.94
N ASP A 53 -14.98 1.50 -3.54
CA ASP A 53 -15.22 2.61 -4.46
C ASP A 53 -14.10 2.58 -5.52
N PRO A 54 -14.42 2.36 -6.81
CA PRO A 54 -13.42 2.27 -7.86
C PRO A 54 -12.65 3.59 -8.04
N GLU A 55 -13.20 4.72 -7.62
CA GLU A 55 -12.48 6.00 -7.63
C GLU A 55 -11.41 6.04 -6.54
N LYS A 56 -11.61 5.41 -5.38
CA LYS A 56 -10.62 5.43 -4.28
C LYS A 56 -9.52 4.38 -4.47
N SER A 57 -8.67 4.61 -5.46
CA SER A 57 -7.53 3.74 -5.77
C SER A 57 -6.18 4.35 -5.40
N LEU A 58 -5.34 3.55 -4.75
CA LEU A 58 -3.95 3.85 -4.44
C LEU A 58 -3.04 2.86 -5.18
N LEU A 59 -2.25 3.35 -6.12
CA LEU A 59 -1.19 2.58 -6.76
C LEU A 59 0.10 2.75 -5.95
N ILE A 60 0.64 1.66 -5.42
CA ILE A 60 1.95 1.63 -4.78
C ILE A 60 2.93 1.00 -5.77
N LYS A 61 4.01 1.71 -6.10
CA LYS A 61 5.05 1.24 -7.02
C LYS A 61 6.45 1.51 -6.48
N GLY A 62 7.46 0.86 -7.03
CA GLY A 62 8.87 1.08 -6.70
C GLY A 62 9.60 -0.22 -6.37
N SER A 63 10.61 -0.15 -5.51
CA SER A 63 11.49 -1.28 -5.21
C SER A 63 11.83 -1.41 -3.71
N CYS A 64 12.01 -2.64 -3.26
CA CYS A 64 12.47 -2.98 -1.91
C CYS A 64 13.63 -3.98 -2.05
N LEU A 65 14.88 -3.64 -1.69
CA LEU A 65 16.06 -4.47 -1.99
C LEU A 65 16.66 -5.27 -0.83
N PHE A 66 16.51 -4.84 0.42
CA PHE A 66 16.93 -5.60 1.62
C PHE A 66 16.04 -5.19 2.80
N GLY A 67 14.79 -5.69 2.80
CA GLY A 67 13.79 -5.12 3.68
C GLY A 67 12.38 -5.70 3.59
N GLY A 68 11.46 -5.06 4.31
CA GLY A 68 10.05 -5.43 4.35
C GLY A 68 9.14 -4.23 4.10
N ILE A 69 8.01 -4.44 3.44
CA ILE A 69 6.91 -3.48 3.43
C ILE A 69 5.69 -4.12 4.08
N ASP A 70 5.24 -3.56 5.20
CA ASP A 70 4.00 -3.97 5.87
C ASP A 70 2.90 -2.97 5.52
N ILE A 71 1.83 -3.44 4.89
CA ILE A 71 0.64 -2.63 4.60
C ILE A 71 -0.44 -3.01 5.61
N VAL A 72 -0.92 -2.03 6.38
CA VAL A 72 -1.97 -2.21 7.40
C VAL A 72 -3.09 -1.21 7.17
N SER A 73 -4.29 -1.57 7.62
CA SER A 73 -5.43 -0.65 7.66
C SER A 73 -5.69 -0.15 9.08
N TYR A 74 -6.22 1.07 9.20
CA TYR A 74 -6.78 1.57 10.47
C TYR A 74 -8.28 1.29 10.58
#